data_AF-D0MUC3-F1
#
_entry.id   AF-D0MUC3-F1
#
_cell.length_a   1.000
_cell.length_b   1.000
_cell.length_c   1.000
_cell.angle_alpha   90.00
_cell.angle_beta   90.00
_cell.angle_gamma   90.00
#
_symmetry.space_group_name_H-M   'P 1'
#
loop_
_entity.id
_entity.type
_entity.pdbx_description
1 polymer ?
#
loop_
_entity_poly.entity_id
_entity_poly.type
_entity_poly.pdbx_seq_one_letter_code
_entity_poly.pdbx_strand_id
1 'polypeptide(L)'
;MELVKPITSDHDLIELAKRIKVHLDAIFESNEITKPLPKKGSYLVLLRSPNLDYGIRRYNPKQYQGTYGDYCGPFCMLWLYCKQKNKMNLLNRFKDLNLSILY
;
A
#
# COMPACT_ATOMS: atom_id res chain seq x y z
N MET A 1 10.83 -12.48 -17.82
CA MET A 1 10.24 -11.37 -17.04
C MET A 1 9.07 -11.95 -16.26
N GLU A 2 9.19 -12.07 -14.94
CA GLU A 2 8.05 -12.52 -14.12
C GLU A 2 7.15 -11.31 -13.86
N LEU A 3 5.92 -11.34 -14.39
CA LEU A 3 4.93 -10.30 -14.15
C LEU A 3 4.44 -10.43 -12.70
N VAL A 4 4.43 -9.30 -11.98
CA VAL A 4 3.79 -9.23 -10.65
C VAL A 4 2.28 -9.29 -10.90
N LYS A 5 1.66 -10.41 -10.56
CA LYS A 5 0.19 -10.52 -10.57
C LYS A 5 -0.41 -9.45 -9.65
N PRO A 6 -1.65 -8.99 -9.89
CA PRO A 6 -2.42 -8.28 -8.88
C PRO A 6 -2.31 -9.05 -7.57
N ILE A 7 -1.92 -8.38 -6.49
CA ILE A 7 -1.79 -9.05 -5.20
C ILE A 7 -3.17 -9.10 -4.57
N THR A 8 -3.71 -10.30 -4.49
CA THR A 8 -5.08 -10.55 -4.04
C THR A 8 -5.15 -11.09 -2.61
N SER A 9 -4.00 -11.38 -1.98
CA SER A 9 -3.96 -12.02 -0.65
C SER A 9 -2.78 -11.57 0.21
N ASP A 10 -2.91 -11.78 1.52
CA ASP A 10 -1.87 -11.53 2.52
C ASP A 10 -0.63 -12.39 2.24
N HIS A 11 -0.84 -13.64 1.80
CA HIS A 11 0.23 -14.55 1.41
C HIS A 11 1.12 -13.97 0.30
N ASP A 12 0.50 -13.40 -0.74
CA ASP A 12 1.21 -12.77 -1.84
C ASP A 12 1.99 -11.52 -1.39
N LEU A 13 1.45 -10.73 -0.44
CA LEU A 13 2.15 -9.57 0.13
C LEU A 13 3.36 -9.99 0.95
N ILE A 14 3.22 -11.03 1.77
CA ILE A 14 4.30 -11.59 2.57
C ILE A 14 5.41 -12.14 1.67
N GLU A 15 5.05 -12.85 0.60
CA GLU A 15 6.02 -13.40 -0.34
C GLU A 15 6.73 -12.28 -1.12
N LEU A 16 6.00 -11.25 -1.56
CA LEU A 16 6.61 -10.08 -2.17
C LEU A 16 7.59 -9.40 -1.21
N ALA A 17 7.20 -9.18 0.06
CA ALA A 17 8.04 -8.54 1.06
C ALA A 17 9.37 -9.28 1.24
N LYS A 18 9.34 -10.62 1.34
CA LYS A 18 10.55 -11.46 1.37
C LYS A 18 11.41 -11.26 0.13
N ARG A 19 10.80 -11.32 -1.05
CA ARG A 19 11.50 -11.21 -2.34
C ARG A 19 12.23 -9.87 -2.50
N ILE A 20 11.61 -8.77 -2.08
CA ILE A 20 12.20 -7.42 -2.16
C ILE A 20 12.99 -7.03 -0.90
N LYS A 21 13.13 -7.95 0.06
CA LYS A 21 13.85 -7.77 1.32
C LYS A 21 13.34 -6.55 2.11
N VAL A 22 12.02 -6.45 2.22
CA VAL A 22 11.29 -5.51 3.08
C VAL A 22 10.89 -6.22 4.36
N HIS A 23 11.11 -5.56 5.49
CA HIS A 23 10.62 -6.00 6.78
C HIS A 23 9.14 -5.66 6.92
N LEU A 24 8.31 -6.63 7.27
CA LEU A 24 6.89 -6.46 7.51
C LEU A 24 6.55 -7.22 8.79
N ASP A 25 6.11 -6.49 9.82
CA ASP A 25 5.84 -7.06 11.13
C ASP A 25 4.50 -7.80 11.15
N ALA A 26 3.47 -7.20 10.53
CA ALA A 26 2.16 -7.83 10.39
C ALA A 26 1.32 -7.18 9.29
N ILE A 27 0.31 -7.93 8.85
CA ILE A 27 -0.80 -7.46 8.03
C ILE A 27 -2.04 -7.59 8.91
N PHE A 28 -2.86 -6.55 8.95
CA PHE A 28 -4.10 -6.52 9.71
C PHE A 28 -5.25 -6.09 8.81
N GLU A 29 -6.44 -6.61 9.05
CA GLU A 29 -7.68 -5.92 8.69
C GLU A 29 -8.00 -4.84 9.73
N SER A 30 -8.69 -3.78 9.32
CA SER A 30 -8.94 -2.63 10.21
C SER A 30 -9.67 -2.99 11.51
N ASN A 31 -10.53 -4.01 11.47
CA ASN A 31 -11.29 -4.53 12.61
C ASN A 31 -10.45 -5.38 13.58
N GLU A 32 -9.30 -5.90 13.16
CA GLU A 32 -8.39 -6.67 14.01
C GLU A 32 -7.60 -5.77 14.97
N ILE A 33 -7.50 -4.47 14.64
CA ILE A 33 -6.78 -3.48 15.44
C ILE A 33 -7.68 -3.00 16.60
N THR A 34 -7.68 -3.76 17.68
CA THR A 34 -8.44 -3.44 18.91
C THR A 34 -7.69 -2.53 19.89
N LYS A 35 -6.37 -2.36 19.68
CA LYS A 35 -5.49 -1.51 20.49
C LYS A 35 -4.48 -0.81 19.57
N PRO A 36 -3.92 0.34 19.98
CA PRO A 36 -2.88 1.01 19.22
C PRO A 36 -1.68 0.09 18.93
N LEU A 37 -1.24 0.07 17.68
CA LEU A 37 -0.06 -0.70 17.27
C LEU A 37 1.23 -0.09 17.85
N PRO A 38 2.28 -0.90 18.09
CA PRO A 38 3.58 -0.38 18.52
C PRO A 38 4.14 0.67 17.55
N LYS A 39 4.64 1.79 18.08
CA LYS A 39 5.15 2.92 17.27
C LYS A 39 6.33 2.56 16.36
N LYS A 40 7.11 1.54 16.76
CA LYS A 40 8.23 1.02 15.99
C LYS A 40 7.78 -0.29 15.33
N GLY A 41 7.41 -0.21 14.06
CA GLY A 41 7.04 -1.36 13.24
C GLY A 41 6.60 -0.94 11.84
N SER A 42 6.59 -1.90 10.92
CA SER A 42 6.06 -1.81 9.57
C SER A 42 4.84 -2.69 9.47
N TYR A 43 3.67 -2.07 9.35
CA TYR A 43 2.39 -2.78 9.30
C TYR A 43 1.67 -2.43 8.01
N LEU A 44 0.99 -3.41 7.41
CA LEU A 44 -0.05 -3.13 6.42
C LEU A 44 -1.42 -3.25 7.06
N VAL A 45 -2.27 -2.26 6.84
CA VAL A 45 -3.66 -2.31 7.27
C VAL A 45 -4.55 -2.39 6.03
N LEU A 46 -5.20 -3.53 5.85
CA LEU A 46 -6.12 -3.82 4.78
C LEU A 46 -7.49 -3.25 5.11
N LEU A 47 -7.96 -2.36 4.27
CA LEU A 47 -9.25 -1.70 4.42
C LEU A 47 -10.37 -2.51 3.73
N ARG A 48 -10.44 -3.81 4.05
CA ARG A 48 -11.44 -4.73 3.50
C ARG A 48 -12.75 -4.57 4.29
N SER A 49 -13.62 -3.66 3.88
CA SER A 49 -14.98 -3.64 4.39
C SER A 49 -15.97 -3.26 3.30
N PRO A 50 -17.07 -4.01 3.11
CA PRO A 50 -18.06 -3.74 2.06
C PRO A 50 -18.87 -2.46 2.29
N ASN A 51 -18.83 -1.88 3.50
CA ASN A 51 -19.66 -0.73 3.90
C ASN A 51 -18.85 0.54 4.19
N LEU A 52 -17.58 0.61 3.80
CA LEU A 52 -16.79 1.80 3.98
C LEU A 52 -16.55 2.46 2.63
N ASP A 53 -17.11 3.67 2.47
CA ASP A 53 -16.79 4.68 1.46
C ASP A 53 -15.31 5.11 1.56
N TYR A 54 -14.37 4.17 1.40
CA TYR A 54 -12.94 4.45 1.34
C TYR A 54 -12.49 4.91 -0.05
N GLY A 55 -13.38 4.84 -1.05
CA GLY A 55 -13.10 5.23 -2.43
C GLY A 55 -12.55 6.65 -2.60
N ILE A 56 -12.72 7.54 -1.61
CA ILE A 56 -12.27 8.94 -1.71
C ILE A 56 -11.81 9.51 -0.35
N ARG A 57 -11.24 8.71 0.56
CA ARG A 57 -10.55 9.30 1.73
C ARG A 57 -9.07 9.49 1.40
N ARG A 58 -8.62 10.75 1.38
CA ARG A 58 -7.21 11.11 1.14
C ARG A 58 -6.34 10.70 2.34
N TYR A 59 -5.91 9.44 2.36
CA TYR A 59 -4.87 8.96 3.29
C TYR A 59 -3.47 9.42 2.89
N ASN A 60 -3.30 9.73 1.61
CA ASN A 60 -2.09 10.29 1.04
C ASN A 60 -2.48 11.51 0.19
N PRO A 61 -1.73 12.63 0.22
CA PRO A 61 -2.02 13.80 -0.61
C PRO A 61 -1.97 13.53 -2.12
N LYS A 62 -1.32 12.44 -2.55
CA LYS A 62 -1.21 12.03 -3.96
C LYS A 62 -1.89 10.69 -4.18
N GLN A 63 -2.62 10.56 -5.28
CA GLN A 63 -3.15 9.28 -5.75
C GLN A 63 -2.14 8.66 -6.71
N TYR A 64 -1.52 7.54 -6.34
CA TYR A 64 -0.54 6.85 -7.19
C TYR A 64 -1.13 5.70 -8.01
N GLN A 65 -2.38 5.33 -7.71
CA GLN A 65 -3.11 4.23 -8.35
C GLN A 65 -4.50 4.70 -8.73
N GLY A 66 -4.99 4.28 -9.90
CA GLY A 66 -6.36 4.57 -10.32
C GLY A 66 -7.39 4.00 -9.32
N THR A 67 -8.54 4.65 -9.22
CA THR A 67 -9.60 4.32 -8.24
C THR A 67 -10.05 2.86 -8.30
N TYR A 68 -9.98 2.23 -9.48
CA TYR A 68 -10.40 0.85 -9.73
C TYR A 68 -9.22 -0.12 -9.92
N GLY A 69 -8.00 0.28 -9.56
CA GLY A 69 -6.86 -0.64 -9.65
C GLY A 69 -6.85 -1.63 -8.49
N ASP A 70 -6.30 -2.83 -8.73
CA ASP A 70 -6.12 -3.88 -7.71
C ASP A 70 -4.65 -4.04 -7.29
N TYR A 71 -3.89 -2.94 -7.28
CA TYR A 71 -2.44 -2.93 -7.04
C TYR A 71 -2.01 -2.18 -5.78
N CYS A 72 -2.94 -1.90 -4.86
CA CYS A 72 -2.67 -1.05 -3.70
C CYS A 72 -1.64 -1.69 -2.77
N GLY A 73 -1.71 -3.00 -2.59
CA GLY A 73 -0.72 -3.80 -1.88
C GLY A 73 0.72 -3.62 -2.42
N PRO A 74 0.98 -3.86 -3.71
CA PRO A 74 2.27 -3.61 -4.35
C PRO A 74 2.79 -2.18 -4.17
N PHE A 75 1.93 -1.16 -4.27
CA PHE A 75 2.32 0.23 -4.03
C PHE A 75 2.72 0.47 -2.58
N CYS A 76 1.98 -0.09 -1.61
CA CYS A 76 2.37 -0.04 -0.20
C CYS A 76 3.73 -0.73 0.04
N MET A 77 3.97 -1.86 -0.61
CA MET A 77 5.27 -2.57 -0.56
C MET A 77 6.40 -1.75 -1.16
N LEU A 78 6.18 -1.10 -2.32
CA LEU A 78 7.15 -0.21 -2.93
C LEU A 78 7.49 0.97 -2.00
N TRP A 79 6.48 1.56 -1.35
CA TRP A 79 6.70 2.63 -0.39
C TRP A 79 7.54 2.16 0.80
N LEU A 80 7.20 1.00 1.39
CA LEU A 80 7.97 0.42 2.50
C LEU A 80 9.41 0.13 2.10
N TYR A 81 9.63 -0.43 0.90
CA TYR A 81 10.97 -0.62 0.34
C TYR A 81 11.75 0.70 0.26
N CYS A 82 11.14 1.73 -0.34
CA CYS A 82 11.78 3.03 -0.47
C CYS A 82 12.12 3.63 0.89
N LYS A 83 11.22 3.49 1.88
CA LYS A 83 11.44 4.02 3.22
C LYS A 83 12.56 3.29 3.96
N GLN A 84 12.52 1.96 3.98
CA GLN A 84 13.50 1.13 4.71
C GLN A 84 14.89 1.15 4.08
N LYS A 85 14.99 1.34 2.75
CA LYS A 85 16.28 1.41 2.04
C LYS A 85 16.78 2.84 1.82
N ASN A 86 16.11 3.85 2.37
CA ASN A 86 16.41 5.27 2.16
C ASN A 86 16.43 5.69 0.67
N LYS A 87 15.47 5.18 -0.11
CA LYS A 87 15.30 5.41 -1.55
C LYS A 87 13.98 6.12 -1.90
N MET A 88 13.53 7.04 -1.05
CA MET A 88 12.28 7.79 -1.28
C MET A 88 12.30 8.60 -2.58
N ASN A 89 13.49 8.95 -3.09
CA ASN A 89 13.67 9.60 -4.38
C ASN A 89 13.11 8.80 -5.57
N LEU A 90 12.99 7.47 -5.46
CA LEU A 90 12.35 6.64 -6.50
C LEU A 90 10.89 7.02 -6.71
N LEU A 91 10.22 7.52 -5.66
CA LEU A 91 8.82 7.93 -5.72
C LEU A 91 8.63 9.30 -6.38
N ASN A 92 9.68 10.10 -6.55
CA ASN A 92 9.59 11.45 -7.13
C ASN A 92 9.11 11.45 -8.59
N ARG A 93 9.28 10.33 -9.30
CA ARG A 93 8.85 10.17 -10.70
C ARG A 93 7.37 9.83 -10.86
N PHE A 94 6.68 9.45 -9.78
CA PHE A 94 5.27 9.14 -9.84
C PHE A 94 4.47 10.43 -9.92
N LYS A 95 3.59 10.51 -10.93
CA LYS A 95 2.66 11.61 -11.10
C LYS A 95 1.44 11.38 -10.21
N ASP A 96 0.90 12.46 -9.69
CA ASP A 96 -0.40 12.41 -9.03
C ASP A 96 -1.47 12.13 -10.08
N LEU A 97 -2.25 11.08 -9.85
CA LEU A 97 -3.36 10.68 -10.71
C LEU A 97 -4.65 11.43 -10.38
N ASN A 98 -4.66 12.26 -9.33
CA ASN A 98 -5.64 13.33 -9.16
C ASN A 98 -5.41 14.43 -10.19
N LEU A 99 -5.45 14.07 -11.47
CA LEU A 99 -5.62 15.03 -12.54
C LEU A 99 -7.06 15.50 -12.38
N SER A 100 -7.25 16.73 -11.92
CA SER A 100 -8.54 17.40 -11.97
C SER A 100 -9.14 17.14 -13.34
N ILE A 101 -10.25 16.39 -13.38
CA ILE A 101 -11.17 16.45 -14.51
C ILE A 101 -11.66 17.89 -14.48
N LEU A 102 -10.97 18.75 -15.22
CA LEU A 102 -11.45 20.08 -15.57
C LEU A 102 -12.70 19.81 -16.41
N TYR A 103 -13.86 19.84 -15.74
CA TYR A 103 -15.14 20.03 -16.41
C TYR A 103 -15.22 21.47 -16.92
#